data_AF-A0A845YQL4-F1
#
_entry.id   AF-A0A845YQL4-F1
#
_cell.length_a   1.000
_cell.length_b   1.000
_cell.length_c   1.000
_cell.angle_alpha   90.00
_cell.angle_beta   90.00
_cell.angle_gamma   90.00
#
_symmetry.space_group_name_H-M   'P 1'
#
loop_
_entity.id
_entity.type
_entity.pdbx_description
1 polymer ?
#
loop_
_entity_poly.entity_id
_entity_poly.type
_entity_poly.pdbx_seq_one_letter_code
_entity_poly.pdbx_strand_id
1 'polypeptide(L)'
;MMTQASLDKNTAIQRISETIDLVIEIKSIYQELDKNKLIETFSTLLDRVSPQMVISLDNERLTNKVRGVMSIELLSTIFDDFTPEQIEMFNAVVEGR
;
A
#
# COMPACT_ATOMS: atom_id res chain seq x y z
N MET A 1 -20.21 15.38 -15.99
CA MET A 1 -21.11 14.67 -15.04
C MET A 1 -20.27 13.57 -14.40
N MET A 2 -20.11 13.54 -13.07
CA MET A 2 -19.41 12.43 -12.40
C MET A 2 -20.29 11.18 -12.38
N THR A 3 -19.71 10.00 -12.64
CA THR A 3 -20.44 8.72 -12.60
C THR A 3 -20.45 8.17 -11.17
N GLN A 4 -21.43 7.33 -10.84
CA GLN A 4 -21.47 6.65 -9.53
C GLN A 4 -20.17 5.87 -9.25
N ALA A 5 -19.61 5.22 -10.28
CA ALA A 5 -18.34 4.52 -10.17
C ALA A 5 -17.17 5.44 -9.79
N SER A 6 -17.13 6.67 -10.33
CA SER A 6 -16.10 7.65 -9.96
C SER A 6 -16.27 8.17 -8.54
N LEU A 7 -17.51 8.30 -8.05
CA LEU A 7 -17.80 8.70 -6.68
C LEU A 7 -17.37 7.60 -5.69
N ASP A 8 -17.74 6.35 -5.96
CA ASP A 8 -17.37 5.22 -5.11
C ASP A 8 -15.83 5.06 -5.04
N LYS A 9 -15.12 5.24 -6.16
CA LYS A 9 -13.65 5.21 -6.17
C LYS A 9 -13.05 6.31 -5.30
N ASN A 10 -13.56 7.54 -5.39
CA ASN A 10 -13.08 8.66 -4.58
C ASN A 10 -13.33 8.42 -3.08
N THR A 11 -14.50 7.91 -2.71
CA THR A 11 -14.82 7.57 -1.31
C THR A 11 -13.91 6.46 -0.77
N ALA A 12 -13.63 5.42 -1.56
CA ALA A 12 -12.70 4.37 -1.18
C ALA A 12 -11.28 4.92 -0.98
N ILE A 13 -10.79 5.76 -1.89
CA ILE A 13 -9.47 6.40 -1.78
C ILE A 13 -9.39 7.30 -0.55
N GLN A 14 -10.44 8.05 -0.24
CA GLN A 14 -10.47 8.88 0.96
C GLN A 14 -10.32 8.02 2.23
N ARG A 15 -11.12 6.94 2.37
CA ARG A 15 -11.00 6.03 3.54
C ARG A 15 -9.62 5.39 3.64
N ILE A 16 -9.02 5.03 2.50
CA ILE A 16 -7.65 4.48 2.46
C ILE A 16 -6.63 5.52 2.91
N SER A 17 -6.73 6.76 2.42
CA SER A 17 -5.82 7.87 2.78
C SER A 17 -5.82 8.12 4.29
N GLU A 18 -7.01 8.21 4.89
CA GLU A 18 -7.18 8.36 6.34
C GLU A 18 -6.58 7.16 7.10
N THR A 19 -6.73 5.95 6.57
CA THR A 19 -6.14 4.74 7.17
C THR A 19 -4.61 4.73 7.08
N ILE A 20 -4.04 5.19 5.97
CA ILE A 20 -2.58 5.34 5.80
C ILE A 20 -2.03 6.28 6.86
N ASP A 21 -2.67 7.45 7.05
CA ASP A 21 -2.25 8.42 8.07
C ASP A 21 -2.23 7.80 9.47
N LEU A 22 -3.31 7.09 9.85
CA LEU A 22 -3.38 6.38 11.12
C LEU A 22 -2.28 5.31 11.27
N VAL A 23 -1.97 4.56 10.21
CA VAL A 23 -0.94 3.52 10.26
C VAL A 23 0.46 4.14 10.42
N ILE A 24 0.76 5.23 9.71
CA ILE A 24 2.03 5.95 9.82
C ILE A 24 2.19 6.56 11.22
N GLU A 25 1.13 7.14 11.78
CA GLU A 25 1.14 7.71 13.13
C GLU A 25 1.44 6.65 14.20
N ILE A 26 0.86 5.44 14.06
CA ILE A 26 1.03 4.36 15.04
C ILE A 26 2.39 3.65 14.90
N LYS A 27 2.96 3.58 13.70
CA LYS A 27 4.18 2.80 13.40
C LYS A 27 5.18 3.63 12.60
N SER A 28 6.21 4.09 13.30
CA SER A 28 7.28 4.92 12.71
C SER A 28 8.02 4.27 11.54
N ILE A 29 8.06 2.93 11.46
CA ILE A 29 8.69 2.21 10.35
C ILE A 29 8.10 2.55 8.97
N TYR A 30 6.87 3.07 8.93
CA TYR A 30 6.23 3.48 7.67
C TYR A 30 6.41 4.97 7.34
N GLN A 31 7.14 5.74 8.15
CA GLN A 31 7.34 7.18 7.94
C GLN A 31 8.12 7.51 6.65
N GLU A 32 8.96 6.58 6.21
CA GLU A 32 9.78 6.73 5.00
C GLU A 32 9.00 6.46 3.71
N LEU A 33 7.77 5.94 3.81
CA LEU A 33 6.93 5.68 2.63
C LEU A 33 6.33 6.96 2.05
N ASP A 34 6.40 7.07 0.72
CA ASP A 34 5.71 8.15 0.00
C ASP A 34 4.20 7.88 -0.04
N LYS A 35 3.44 8.68 0.73
CA LYS A 35 1.98 8.62 0.78
C LYS A 35 1.33 8.79 -0.61
N ASN A 36 1.85 9.66 -1.47
CA ASN A 36 1.29 9.87 -2.80
C ASN A 36 1.43 8.61 -3.66
N LYS A 37 2.60 7.95 -3.58
CA LYS A 37 2.86 6.66 -4.25
C LYS A 37 1.94 5.56 -3.73
N LEU A 38 1.69 5.52 -2.42
CA LEU A 38 0.72 4.60 -1.82
C LEU A 38 -0.70 4.85 -2.35
N ILE A 39 -1.15 6.10 -2.39
CA ILE A 39 -2.48 6.47 -2.93
C ILE A 39 -2.60 6.09 -4.41
N GLU A 40 -1.57 6.30 -5.22
CA GLU A 40 -1.54 5.87 -6.61
C GLU A 40 -1.63 4.34 -6.75
N THR A 41 -0.89 3.62 -5.91
CA THR A 41 -0.92 2.15 -5.85
C THR A 41 -2.33 1.67 -5.53
N PHE A 42 -2.98 2.23 -4.51
CA PHE A 42 -4.36 1.89 -4.17
C PHE A 42 -5.37 2.30 -5.25
N SER A 43 -5.16 3.45 -5.90
CA SER A 43 -6.00 3.90 -7.01
C SER A 43 -5.96 2.92 -8.18
N THR A 44 -4.77 2.39 -8.48
CA THR A 44 -4.56 1.35 -9.49
C THR A 44 -5.18 0.01 -9.08
N LEU A 45 -5.08 -0.36 -7.79
CA LEU A 45 -5.74 -1.56 -7.27
C LEU A 45 -7.26 -1.46 -7.40
N LEU A 46 -7.85 -0.30 -7.11
CA LEU A 46 -9.28 -0.02 -7.25
C LEU A 46 -9.78 0.01 -8.69
N ASP A 47 -8.90 0.06 -9.69
CA ASP A 47 -9.29 -0.19 -11.09
C ASP A 47 -9.51 -1.68 -11.38
N ARG A 48 -8.99 -2.56 -10.51
CA ARG A 48 -9.09 -4.03 -10.63
C ARG A 48 -10.08 -4.65 -9.65
N VAL A 49 -10.43 -3.95 -8.57
CA VAL A 49 -11.36 -4.42 -7.54
C VAL A 49 -12.47 -3.41 -7.30
N SER A 50 -13.65 -3.87 -6.87
CA SER A 50 -14.78 -2.97 -6.62
C SER A 50 -14.48 -2.00 -5.47
N PRO A 51 -14.59 -0.67 -5.67
CA PRO A 51 -14.47 0.31 -4.59
C PRO A 51 -15.48 0.09 -3.45
N GLN A 52 -16.66 -0.45 -3.75
CA GLN A 52 -17.66 -0.78 -2.74
C GLN A 52 -17.20 -1.88 -1.77
N MET A 53 -16.32 -2.78 -2.24
CA MET A 53 -15.69 -3.76 -1.35
C MET A 53 -14.88 -3.05 -0.27
N VAL A 54 -14.09 -2.05 -0.64
CA VAL A 54 -13.31 -1.25 0.32
C VAL A 54 -14.22 -0.42 1.23
N ILE A 55 -15.26 0.20 0.68
CA ILE A 55 -16.22 1.01 1.46
C ILE A 55 -16.99 0.16 2.49
N SER A 56 -17.26 -1.11 2.19
CA SER A 56 -17.98 -2.00 3.10
C SER A 56 -17.09 -2.69 4.15
N LEU A 57 -15.76 -2.61 4.04
CA LEU A 57 -14.86 -3.12 5.07
C LEU A 57 -15.00 -2.31 6.36
N ASP A 58 -15.02 -3.03 7.49
CA ASP A 58 -14.79 -2.44 8.80
C ASP A 58 -13.35 -1.90 8.90
N ASN A 59 -13.14 -1.01 9.88
CA ASN A 59 -11.88 -0.29 10.01
C ASN A 59 -10.70 -1.20 10.34
N GLU A 60 -10.90 -2.29 11.10
CA GLU A 60 -9.82 -3.22 11.44
C GLU A 60 -9.36 -3.99 10.20
N ARG A 61 -10.31 -4.53 9.43
CA ARG A 61 -10.01 -5.23 8.18
C ARG A 61 -9.38 -4.30 7.15
N LEU A 62 -9.89 -3.08 7.00
CA LEU A 62 -9.29 -2.09 6.11
C LEU A 62 -7.85 -1.77 6.53
N THR A 63 -7.63 -1.53 7.83
CA THR A 63 -6.29 -1.29 8.40
C THR A 63 -5.33 -2.43 8.10
N ASN A 64 -5.78 -3.68 8.28
CA ASN A 64 -4.96 -4.86 8.01
C ASN A 64 -4.61 -4.99 6.52
N LYS A 65 -5.53 -4.68 5.61
CA LYS A 65 -5.25 -4.66 4.17
C LYS A 65 -4.29 -3.53 3.79
N VAL A 66 -4.48 -2.34 4.35
CA VAL A 66 -3.60 -1.18 4.10
C VAL A 66 -2.18 -1.47 4.56
N ARG A 67 -2.01 -2.02 5.78
CA ARG A 67 -0.71 -2.45 6.30
C ARG A 67 -0.03 -3.49 5.41
N GLY A 68 -0.77 -4.44 4.85
CA GLY A 68 -0.23 -5.45 3.94
C GLY A 68 0.44 -4.81 2.72
N VAL A 69 -0.24 -3.86 2.07
CA VAL A 69 0.31 -3.14 0.91
C VAL A 69 1.48 -2.26 1.33
N MET A 70 1.36 -1.50 2.42
CA MET A 70 2.46 -0.66 2.93
C MET A 70 3.70 -1.48 3.28
N SER A 71 3.54 -2.70 3.79
CA SER A 71 4.67 -3.57 4.11
C SER A 71 5.39 -4.08 2.85
N ILE A 72 4.65 -4.34 1.77
CA ILE A 72 5.26 -4.67 0.46
C ILE A 72 6.03 -3.47 -0.07
N GLU A 73 5.45 -2.26 0.01
CA GLU A 73 6.11 -1.05 -0.47
C GLU A 73 7.38 -0.73 0.33
N LEU A 74 7.34 -0.90 1.66
CA LEU A 74 8.50 -0.76 2.52
C LEU A 74 9.62 -1.71 2.14
N LEU A 75 9.30 -2.98 1.84
CA LEU A 75 10.30 -3.92 1.37
C LEU A 75 10.91 -3.47 0.04
N SER A 76 10.10 -2.98 -0.91
CA SER A 76 10.61 -2.43 -2.16
C SER A 76 11.58 -1.28 -1.94
N THR A 77 11.25 -0.33 -1.04
CA THR A 77 12.14 0.79 -0.69
C THR A 77 13.46 0.28 -0.07
N ILE A 78 13.38 -0.67 0.86
CA ILE A 78 14.59 -1.27 1.45
C ILE A 78 15.44 -1.97 0.38
N PHE A 79 14.82 -2.66 -0.59
CA PHE A 79 15.55 -3.29 -1.69
C PHE A 79 16.16 -2.28 -2.67
N ASP A 80 15.53 -1.14 -2.89
CA ASP A 80 16.09 -0.05 -3.72
C ASP A 80 17.39 0.53 -3.10
N ASP A 81 17.55 0.43 -1.78
CA ASP A 81 18.75 0.87 -1.06
C ASP A 81 19.89 -0.17 -1.08
N PHE A 82 19.66 -1.38 -1.61
CA PHE A 82 20.68 -2.42 -1.63
C PHE A 82 21.73 -2.17 -2.73
N THR A 83 23.00 -2.40 -2.40
CA THR A 83 24.05 -2.45 -3.42
C THR A 83 23.88 -3.70 -4.29
N PRO A 84 24.43 -3.72 -5.52
CA PRO A 84 24.40 -4.91 -6.37
C PRO A 84 24.91 -6.18 -5.67
N GLU A 85 25.96 -6.05 -4.85
CA GLU A 85 26.53 -7.17 -4.08
C GLU A 85 25.57 -7.69 -3.00
N GLN A 86 24.79 -6.82 -2.36
CA GLN A 86 23.79 -7.20 -1.36
C GLN A 86 22.60 -7.93 -2.01
N ILE A 87 22.19 -7.49 -3.21
CA ILE A 87 21.17 -8.16 -4.02
C ILE A 87 21.66 -9.56 -4.43
N GLU A 88 22.91 -9.68 -4.89
CA GLU A 88 23.50 -10.97 -5.27
C GLU A 88 23.55 -11.94 -4.09
N MET A 89 23.98 -11.47 -2.90
CA MET A 89 23.99 -12.26 -1.68
C MET A 89 22.58 -12.72 -1.26
N PHE A 90 21.59 -11.83 -1.31
CA PHE A 90 20.20 -12.19 -1.02
C PHE A 90 19.67 -13.24 -2.00
N ASN A 91 19.90 -13.06 -3.30
CA ASN A 91 19.47 -13.98 -4.34
C ASN A 91 20.13 -15.36 -4.18
N ALA A 92 21.42 -15.42 -3.84
CA ALA A 92 22.10 -16.69 -3.58
C ALA A 92 21.41 -17.48 -2.45
N VAL A 93 21.07 -16.80 -1.33
CA VAL A 93 20.38 -17.43 -0.20
C VAL A 93 18.96 -17.87 -0.57
N VAL A 94 18.20 -17.05 -1.30
CA VAL A 94 16.81 -17.35 -1.67
C VAL A 94 16.72 -18.44 -2.74
N GLU A 95 17.62 -18.45 -3.72
CA GLU A 95 17.70 -19.48 -4.74
C GLU A 95 18.29 -20.79 -4.22
N GLY A 96 18.82 -20.81 -2.99
CA GLY A 96 19.44 -21.97 -2.37
C GLY A 96 20.76 -22.38 -3.03
N ARG A 97 21.53 -21.39 -3.51
CA ARG A 97 22.89 -21.60 -4.07
C ARG A 97 23.97 -21.45 -3.00
#